data_AF-A0A1V2IN11-F1
#
_entry.id   AF-A0A1V2IN11-F1
#
_cell.length_a   1.000
_cell.length_b   1.000
_cell.length_c   1.000
_cell.angle_alpha   90.00
_cell.angle_beta   90.00
_cell.angle_gamma   90.00
#
_symmetry.space_group_name_H-M   'P 1'
#
loop_
_entity.id
_entity.type
_entity.pdbx_description
1 polymer ?
#
loop_
_entity_poly.entity_id
_entity_poly.type
_entity_poly.pdbx_seq_one_letter_code
_entity_poly.pdbx_strand_id
1 'polypeptide(L)'
;MLHGSVADVVMLIERGLVKVAIAADDGRTTVLAYRGAGEVIGEMGVVGRGPRTATVVAGDRVRVRVIPASVFLSEVRNRPELAAGIMSAWLPGCVTRTGNVFSDR
;
A
#
# COMPACT_ATOMS: atom_id res chain seq x y z
N MET A 1 -7.40 4.21 4.25
CA MET A 1 -6.33 5.22 4.08
C MET A 1 -6.64 6.01 2.83
N LEU A 2 -6.56 7.34 2.83
CA LEU A 2 -7.02 8.18 1.72
C LEU A 2 -5.85 8.75 0.92
N HIS A 3 -6.00 8.82 -0.41
CA HIS A 3 -5.10 9.57 -1.29
C HIS A 3 -4.99 11.03 -0.82
N GLY A 4 -3.82 11.64 -0.98
CA GLY A 4 -3.56 13.04 -0.61
C GLY A 4 -3.39 13.29 0.90
N SER A 5 -3.76 12.33 1.77
CA SER A 5 -3.58 12.50 3.22
C SER A 5 -2.10 12.46 3.61
N VAL A 6 -1.80 12.86 4.85
CA VAL A 6 -0.44 12.75 5.41
C VAL A 6 0.02 11.28 5.41
N ALA A 7 1.30 11.08 5.08
CA ALA A 7 1.97 9.78 5.11
C ALA A 7 2.85 9.62 6.36
N ASP A 8 2.21 9.27 7.47
CA ASP A 8 2.79 9.17 8.81
C ASP A 8 2.93 7.73 9.34
N VAL A 9 2.34 6.76 8.63
CA VAL A 9 2.39 5.33 8.97
C VAL A 9 2.53 4.44 7.74
N VAL A 10 3.13 3.28 7.91
CA VAL A 10 3.14 2.16 6.96
C VAL A 10 2.36 1.01 7.58
N MET A 11 1.71 0.18 6.77
CA MET A 11 0.99 -0.98 7.28
C MET A 11 1.47 -2.27 6.62
N LEU A 12 1.74 -3.29 7.44
CA LEU A 12 1.92 -4.67 6.97
C LEU A 12 0.58 -5.38 7.07
N ILE A 13 0.13 -5.97 5.97
CA ILE A 13 -1.10 -6.75 5.97
C ILE A 13 -0.80 -8.11 6.60
N GLU A 14 -1.40 -8.41 7.75
CA GLU A 14 -1.24 -9.71 8.41
C GLU A 14 -2.26 -10.71 7.87
N ARG A 15 -3.49 -10.26 7.57
CA ARG A 15 -4.58 -11.07 7.00
C ARG A 15 -5.54 -10.21 6.19
N GLY A 16 -6.15 -10.79 5.17
CA GLY A 16 -7.19 -10.15 4.34
C GLY A 16 -6.63 -9.58 3.04
N LEU A 17 -7.50 -8.85 2.32
CA LEU A 17 -7.20 -8.24 1.02
C LEU A 17 -7.65 -6.77 1.02
N VAL A 18 -6.80 -5.89 0.52
CA VAL A 18 -7.11 -4.48 0.29
C VAL A 18 -7.03 -4.14 -1.20
N LYS A 19 -7.81 -3.14 -1.60
CA LYS A 19 -7.80 -2.51 -2.91
C LYS A 19 -7.05 -1.18 -2.81
N VAL A 20 -6.06 -0.98 -3.68
CA VAL A 20 -5.35 0.29 -3.84
C VAL A 20 -5.85 0.95 -5.11
N ALA A 21 -6.30 2.21 -5.01
CA ALA A 21 -6.92 2.91 -6.13
C ALA A 21 -6.71 4.43 -6.07
N ILE A 22 -6.77 5.08 -7.23
CA ILE A 22 -6.77 6.54 -7.37
C ILE A 22 -8.11 6.96 -7.97
N ALA A 23 -8.68 8.05 -7.45
CA ALA A 23 -9.83 8.70 -8.06
C ALA A 23 -9.34 9.65 -9.15
N ALA A 24 -9.97 9.58 -10.32
CA ALA A 24 -9.80 10.54 -11.40
C ALA A 24 -10.77 11.72 -11.22
N ASP A 25 -10.44 12.85 -11.84
CA ASP A 25 -11.23 14.10 -11.74
C ASP A 25 -12.66 13.96 -12.28
N ASP A 26 -12.91 12.95 -13.12
CA ASP A 26 -14.23 12.61 -13.68
C ASP A 26 -15.08 11.72 -12.74
N GLY A 27 -14.61 11.47 -11.51
CA GLY A 27 -15.28 10.63 -10.52
C GLY A 27 -15.05 9.13 -10.70
N ARG A 28 -14.31 8.70 -11.74
CA ARG A 28 -13.95 7.29 -11.90
C ARG A 28 -12.84 6.90 -10.93
N THR A 29 -12.81 5.63 -10.58
CA THR A 29 -11.75 5.07 -9.73
C THR A 29 -10.94 4.06 -10.52
N THR A 30 -9.63 4.28 -10.64
CA THR A 30 -8.70 3.35 -11.26
C THR A 30 -8.07 2.48 -10.19
N VAL A 31 -8.33 1.17 -10.26
CA VAL A 31 -7.67 0.19 -9.39
C VAL A 31 -6.24 0.02 -9.85
N LEU A 32 -5.30 0.31 -8.97
CA LEU A 32 -3.87 0.11 -9.23
C LEU A 32 -3.44 -1.30 -8.85
N ALA A 33 -3.93 -1.82 -7.73
CA ALA A 33 -3.53 -3.12 -7.22
C ALA A 33 -4.51 -3.68 -6.20
N TYR A 34 -4.46 -5.00 -6.02
CA TYR A 34 -4.90 -5.65 -4.80
C TYR A 34 -3.68 -6.10 -4.00
N ARG A 35 -3.72 -5.92 -2.67
CA ARG A 35 -2.64 -6.29 -1.75
C ARG A 35 -3.18 -7.17 -0.63
N GLY A 36 -2.49 -8.27 -0.34
CA GLY A 36 -2.86 -9.29 0.62
C GLY A 36 -1.83 -9.49 1.72
N ALA A 37 -2.01 -10.58 2.49
CA ALA A 37 -1.15 -10.90 3.62
C ALA A 37 0.34 -11.00 3.22
N GLY A 38 1.21 -10.41 4.04
CA GLY A 38 2.66 -10.31 3.79
C GLY A 38 3.07 -9.07 3.00
N GLU A 39 2.14 -8.37 2.37
CA GLU A 39 2.44 -7.15 1.61
C GLU A 39 2.37 -5.89 2.47
N VAL A 40 3.20 -4.92 2.12
CA VAL A 40 3.26 -3.60 2.75
C VAL A 40 2.47 -2.59 1.91
N ILE A 41 1.78 -1.68 2.59
CA ILE A 41 1.05 -0.57 1.97
C ILE A 41 1.35 0.77 2.66
N GLY A 42 1.24 1.85 1.88
CA GLY A 42 1.42 3.22 2.37
C GLY A 42 2.88 3.66 2.46
N GLU A 43 3.81 2.80 2.09
CA GLU A 43 5.26 3.02 2.06
C GLU A 43 5.68 4.06 1.02
N MET A 44 4.98 4.15 -0.12
CA MET A 44 5.31 5.13 -1.17
C MET A 44 5.30 6.59 -0.67
N GLY A 45 4.24 7.01 0.05
CA GLY A 45 4.17 8.37 0.59
C GLY A 45 5.24 8.64 1.64
N VAL A 46 5.54 7.63 2.47
CA VAL A 46 6.56 7.72 3.53
C VAL A 46 7.96 7.83 2.95
N VAL A 47 8.33 6.95 2.02
CA VAL A 47 9.66 6.94 1.38
C VAL A 47 9.83 8.15 0.46
N GLY A 48 8.80 8.51 -0.30
CA GLY A 48 8.79 9.67 -1.19
C GLY A 48 8.69 11.02 -0.47
N ARG A 49 8.56 11.02 0.87
CA ARG A 49 8.41 12.24 1.71
C ARG A 49 7.27 13.16 1.22
N GLY A 50 6.16 12.54 0.79
CA GLY A 50 5.02 13.24 0.22
C GLY A 50 3.69 12.74 0.81
N PRO A 51 2.55 13.27 0.33
CA PRO A 51 1.25 12.74 0.70
C PRO A 51 1.04 11.31 0.18
N ARG A 52 -0.02 10.65 0.63
CA ARG A 52 -0.43 9.34 0.12
C ARG A 52 -0.67 9.39 -1.39
N THR A 53 -0.01 8.50 -2.12
CA THR A 53 -0.11 8.42 -3.59
C THR A 53 -1.40 7.76 -4.06
N ALA A 54 -2.09 6.99 -3.21
CA ALA A 54 -3.34 6.32 -3.53
C ALA A 54 -4.21 6.09 -2.29
N THR A 55 -5.49 5.83 -2.52
CA THR A 55 -6.45 5.39 -1.51
C THR A 55 -6.34 3.89 -1.34
N VAL A 56 -6.37 3.42 -0.09
CA VAL A 56 -6.46 1.99 0.26
C VAL A 56 -7.77 1.71 0.97
N VAL A 57 -8.52 0.77 0.41
CA VAL A 57 -9.83 0.33 0.88
C VAL A 57 -9.74 -1.15 1.25
N ALA A 58 -10.10 -1.50 2.48
CA ALA A 58 -10.31 -2.89 2.87
C ALA A 58 -11.59 -3.40 2.20
N GLY A 59 -11.54 -4.54 1.53
CA GLY A 59 -12.75 -5.08 0.89
C GLY A 59 -13.49 -6.13 1.72
N ASP A 60 -12.92 -6.54 2.85
CA ASP A 60 -13.60 -7.24 3.95
C ASP A 60 -12.77 -6.98 5.24
N ARG A 61 -12.88 -7.83 6.27
CA ARG A 61 -12.05 -7.81 7.47
C ARG A 61 -10.58 -8.01 7.14
N VAL A 62 -9.81 -6.95 7.32
CA VAL A 62 -8.36 -6.95 7.17
C VAL A 62 -7.72 -6.72 8.52
N ARG A 63 -6.69 -7.52 8.84
CA ARG A 63 -5.81 -7.27 9.98
C ARG A 63 -4.50 -6.70 9.47
N VAL A 64 -4.09 -5.58 10.04
CA VAL A 64 -2.84 -4.91 9.71
C VAL A 64 -2.03 -4.65 10.95
N ARG A 65 -0.71 -4.66 10.80
CA ARG A 65 0.22 -4.08 11.75
C ARG A 65 0.58 -2.68 11.31
N VAL A 66 0.31 -1.70 12.16
CA VAL A 66 0.63 -0.30 11.90
C VAL A 66 2.04 -0.01 12.40
N ILE A 67 2.85 0.61 11.55
CA ILE A 67 4.25 0.95 11.81
C ILE A 67 4.40 2.46 11.62
N PRO A 68 4.83 3.24 12.63
CA PRO A 68 5.09 4.67 12.44
C PRO A 68 6.14 4.91 11.35
N ALA A 69 5.95 5.97 10.55
CA ALA A 69 6.86 6.32 9.46
C ALA A 69 8.31 6.51 9.95
N SER A 70 8.50 7.09 11.13
CA SER A 70 9.81 7.27 11.75
C SER A 70 10.52 5.94 12.00
N VAL A 71 9.79 4.96 12.55
CA VAL A 71 10.30 3.59 12.80
C VAL A 71 10.60 2.89 11.48
N PHE A 72 9.68 2.96 10.52
CA PHE A 72 9.87 2.35 9.21
C PHE A 72 11.10 2.90 8.49
N LEU A 73 11.26 4.23 8.43
CA LEU A 73 12.41 4.88 7.79
C LEU A 73 13.73 4.56 8.52
N SER A 74 13.69 4.42 9.85
CA SER A 74 14.85 3.97 10.63
C SER A 74 15.27 2.55 10.23
N GLU A 75 14.33 1.61 10.18
CA GLU A 75 14.62 0.22 9.80
C GLU A 75 15.12 0.11 8.36
N VAL A 76 14.49 0.81 7.41
CA VAL A 76 14.91 0.82 6.00
C VAL A 76 16.33 1.38 5.84
N ARG A 77 16.71 2.38 6.64
CA ARG A 77 18.07 2.93 6.63
C ARG A 77 19.10 1.96 7.20
N ASN A 78 18.74 1.23 8.26
CA ASN A 78 19.66 0.36 8.98
C ASN A 78 19.78 -1.05 8.36
N ARG A 79 18.84 -1.43 7.47
CA ARG A 79 18.75 -2.76 6.85
C ARG A 79 18.53 -2.63 5.33
N PRO A 80 19.60 -2.46 4.55
CA PRO A 80 19.52 -2.29 3.08
C PRO A 80 18.73 -3.40 2.36
N GLU A 81 18.71 -4.61 2.91
CA GLU A 81 17.92 -5.74 2.42
C GLU A 81 16.40 -5.48 2.48
N LEU A 82 15.91 -4.75 3.49
CA LEU A 82 14.51 -4.33 3.55
C LEU A 82 14.20 -3.30 2.47
N ALA A 83 15.12 -2.35 2.25
CA ALA A 83 14.99 -1.37 1.17
C ALA A 83 14.90 -2.06 -0.21
N ALA A 84 15.76 -3.06 -0.45
CA ALA A 84 15.73 -3.86 -1.67
C ALA A 84 14.41 -4.62 -1.85
N GLY A 85 13.86 -5.20 -0.76
CA GLY A 85 12.56 -5.87 -0.78
C GLY A 85 11.39 -4.93 -1.05
N ILE A 86 11.44 -3.69 -0.57
CA ILE A 86 10.42 -2.67 -0.86
C ILE A 86 10.52 -2.19 -2.31
N MET A 87 11.74 -1.95 -2.80
CA MET A 87 11.96 -1.47 -4.17
C MET A 87 11.56 -2.50 -5.24
N SER A 88 11.76 -3.80 -4.98
CA SER A 88 11.33 -4.85 -5.92
C SER A 88 9.81 -4.95 -6.06
N ALA A 89 9.06 -4.59 -5.01
CA ALA A 89 7.60 -4.52 -5.04
C ALA A 89 7.03 -3.34 -5.88
N TRP A 90 7.87 -2.34 -6.20
CA TRP A 90 7.50 -1.18 -7.02
C TRP A 90 7.77 -1.36 -8.51
N LEU A 91 8.35 -2.48 -8.92
CA LEU A 91 8.58 -2.77 -10.34
C LEU A 91 7.24 -2.97 -11.06
N PRO A 92 7.08 -2.46 -12.31
CA PRO A 92 5.83 -2.52 -13.07
C PRO A 92 5.23 -3.93 -13.22
N GLY A 93 6.04 -4.99 -13.07
CA GLY A 93 5.60 -6.39 -13.12
C GLY A 93 5.15 -7.02 -11.78
N CYS A 94 5.47 -6.41 -10.63
CA CYS A 94 5.01 -6.88 -9.30
C CYS A 94 3.57 -6.44 -8.97
N VAL A 95 2.94 -5.64 -9.84
CA VAL A 95 1.50 -5.35 -9.78
C VAL A 95 0.73 -6.52 -10.41
N THR A 96 0.88 -7.72 -9.86
CA THR A 96 0.23 -8.93 -10.42
C THR A 96 -0.87 -9.45 -9.51
N ARG A 97 -2.03 -8.78 -9.60
CA ARG A 97 -3.34 -9.44 -9.73
C ARG A 97 -4.37 -8.38 -10.10
N THR A 98 -4.50 -8.07 -11.39
CA THR A 98 -5.71 -7.41 -11.92
C THR A 98 -6.79 -8.49 -12.10
N GLY A 99 -7.11 -9.21 -11.02
CA GLY A 99 -8.15 -10.22 -10.99
C GLY A 99 -9.38 -9.64 -10.32
N ASN A 100 -10.57 -9.94 -10.85
CA ASN A 100 -11.85 -9.58 -10.25
C ASN A 100 -12.06 -10.39 -8.94
N VAL A 101 -11.36 -10.03 -7.85
CA VAL A 101 -11.37 -10.81 -6.59
C VAL A 101 -12.45 -10.35 -5.61
N PHE A 102 -13.12 -9.23 -5.90
CA PHE A 102 -14.34 -8.83 -5.20
C PHE A 102 -15.55 -9.30 -6.02
N SER A 103 -15.90 -10.58 -5.84
CA SER A 103 -17.23 -11.05 -6.25
C SER A 103 -18.25 -10.40 -5.30
N ASP A 104 -19.13 -9.60 -5.90
CA ASP A 104 -20.28 -8.97 -5.27
C ASP A 104 -21.08 -10.00 -4.45
N ARG A 105 -21.31 -9.71 -3.17
CA ARG A 105 -22.27 -10.39 -2.31
C ARG A 105 -22.98 -9.36 -1.46
#